data_AF-I3RDT4-F1
#
_entry.id   AF-I3RDT4-F1
#
_cell.length_a   1.000
_cell.length_b   1.000
_cell.length_c   1.000
_cell.angle_alpha   90.00
_cell.angle_beta   90.00
_cell.angle_gamma   90.00
#
_symmetry.space_group_name_H-M   'P 1'
#
loop_
_entity.id
_entity.type
_entity.pdbx_description
1 polymer ?
#
loop_
_entity_poly.entity_id
_entity_poly.type
_entity_poly.pdbx_seq_one_letter_code
_entity_poly.pdbx_strand_id
1 'polypeptide(L)'
;MDKTLTRELLAEDLAREFVRGIQEIRKRLDLDVNDRIVVTIETTDENRELLSENLDYVKKETRAVEVRFGEARGYVVEWPEVQAKIGIEKVE
;
A
#
# COMPACT_ATOMS: atom_id res chain seq x y z
N MET A 1 3.43 25.46 -16.33
CA MET A 1 3.60 24.05 -16.69
C MET A 1 3.93 23.36 -15.38
N ASP A 2 2.92 22.93 -14.62
CA ASP A 2 3.13 22.57 -13.19
C ASP A 2 2.26 21.39 -12.75
N LYS A 3 1.19 21.08 -13.50
CA LYS A 3 0.20 20.07 -13.10
C LYS A 3 0.76 18.64 -13.07
N THR A 4 1.69 18.31 -13.97
CA THR A 4 2.31 16.97 -14.01
C THR A 4 3.20 16.75 -12.79
N LEU A 5 4.05 17.74 -12.46
CA LEU A 5 4.91 17.69 -11.29
C LEU A 5 4.10 17.60 -9.99
N THR A 6 2.97 18.30 -9.89
CA THR A 6 2.06 18.17 -8.74
C THR A 6 1.48 16.76 -8.61
N ARG A 7 1.09 16.12 -9.72
CA ARG A 7 0.56 14.75 -9.70
C ARG A 7 1.63 13.75 -9.23
N GLU A 8 2.85 13.85 -9.76
CA GLU A 8 3.97 12.98 -9.38
C GLU A 8 4.29 13.10 -7.88
N LEU A 9 4.33 14.33 -7.36
CA LEU A 9 4.54 14.57 -5.92
C LEU A 9 3.43 13.96 -5.05
N LEU A 10 2.16 14.13 -5.44
CA LEU A 10 1.03 13.51 -4.74
C LEU A 10 1.09 11.98 -4.78
N ALA A 11 1.47 11.41 -5.91
CA ALA A 11 1.64 9.97 -6.07
C ALA A 11 2.76 9.42 -5.19
N GLU A 12 3.90 10.12 -5.12
CA GLU A 12 5.01 9.76 -4.23
C GLU A 12 4.63 9.87 -2.76
N ASP A 13 4.00 10.98 -2.35
CA ASP A 13 3.59 11.21 -0.97
C ASP A 13 2.59 10.13 -0.52
N LEU A 14 1.59 9.84 -1.35
CA LEU A 14 0.61 8.77 -1.10
C LEU A 14 1.30 7.40 -1.00
N ALA A 15 2.23 7.09 -1.90
CA ALA A 15 2.97 5.82 -1.83
C ALA A 15 3.78 5.71 -0.53
N ARG A 16 4.42 6.79 -0.07
CA ARG A 16 5.13 6.83 1.22
C ARG A 16 4.19 6.63 2.40
N GLU A 17 2.99 7.19 2.36
CA GLU A 17 1.94 6.95 3.35
C GLU A 17 1.60 5.46 3.42
N PHE A 18 1.30 4.84 2.27
CA PHE A 18 0.95 3.43 2.19
C PHE A 18 2.06 2.51 2.68
N VAL A 19 3.32 2.81 2.34
CA VAL A 19 4.48 2.08 2.87
C VAL A 19 4.51 2.15 4.40
N ARG A 20 4.34 3.35 4.99
CA ARG A 20 4.30 3.50 6.46
C ARG A 20 3.16 2.69 7.07
N GLY A 21 1.95 2.80 6.50
CA GLY A 21 0.78 2.06 6.98
C GLY A 21 1.00 0.54 6.95
N ILE A 22 1.47 0.00 5.82
CA ILE A 22 1.74 -1.43 5.68
C ILE A 22 2.83 -1.89 6.65
N GLN A 23 3.89 -1.10 6.86
CA GLN A 23 4.96 -1.42 7.80
C GLN A 23 4.46 -1.46 9.26
N GLU A 24 3.56 -0.56 9.65
CA GLU A 24 2.93 -0.62 10.98
C GLU A 24 2.06 -1.88 11.13
N ILE A 25 1.34 -2.28 10.07
CA ILE A 25 0.56 -3.53 10.10
C ILE A 25 1.49 -4.74 10.22
N ARG A 26 2.62 -4.77 9.50
CA ARG A 26 3.63 -5.85 9.62
C ARG A 26 4.12 -6.00 11.06
N LYS A 27 4.38 -4.88 11.75
CA LYS A 27 4.78 -4.87 13.17
C LYS A 27 3.68 -5.40 14.07
N ARG A 28 2.42 -5.01 13.84
CA ARG A 28 1.27 -5.50 14.62
C ARG A 28 1.04 -7.01 14.47
N LEU A 29 1.36 -7.54 13.29
CA LEU A 29 1.30 -8.97 12.99
C LEU A 29 2.53 -9.75 13.44
N ASP A 30 3.51 -9.08 14.07
CA ASP A 30 4.79 -9.66 14.52
C ASP A 30 5.51 -10.46 13.40
N LEU A 31 5.44 -9.95 12.17
CA LEU A 31 6.06 -10.61 11.01
C LEU A 31 7.59 -10.50 11.08
N ASP A 32 8.27 -11.60 10.78
CA ASP A 32 9.73 -11.63 10.70
C ASP A 32 10.23 -10.72 9.57
N VAL A 33 11.48 -10.27 9.69
CA VAL A 33 12.14 -9.48 8.64
C VAL A 33 12.20 -10.24 7.31
N ASN A 34 12.19 -11.57 7.33
CA ASN A 34 12.22 -12.40 6.13
C ASN A 34 10.83 -12.64 5.53
N ASP A 35 9.77 -12.47 6.32
CA ASP A 35 8.41 -12.77 5.91
C ASP A 35 7.98 -11.93 4.71
N ARG A 36 7.42 -12.65 3.73
CA ARG A 36 6.82 -12.10 2.53
C ARG A 36 5.31 -12.03 2.69
N ILE A 37 4.71 -11.03 2.05
CA ILE A 37 3.28 -10.78 2.15
C ILE A 37 2.67 -10.52 0.78
N VAL A 38 1.38 -10.79 0.65
CA VAL A 38 0.52 -10.23 -0.38
C VAL A 38 -0.24 -9.08 0.25
N VAL A 39 -0.26 -7.93 -0.42
CA VAL A 39 -1.02 -6.75 0.01
C VAL A 39 -2.18 -6.54 -0.96
N THR A 40 -3.39 -6.38 -0.42
CA THR A 40 -4.56 -5.95 -1.19
C THR A 40 -5.01 -4.58 -0.71
N ILE A 41 -5.17 -3.63 -1.63
CA ILE A 41 -5.57 -2.25 -1.34
C ILE A 41 -6.97 -2.03 -1.92
N GLU A 42 -7.92 -1.80 -1.03
CA GLU A 42 -9.27 -1.34 -1.37
C GLU A 42 -9.30 0.17 -1.18
N THR A 43 -9.46 0.94 -2.26
CA THR A 43 -9.46 2.41 -2.19
C THR A 43 -10.21 3.01 -3.38
N THR A 44 -10.32 4.33 -3.41
CA THR A 44 -10.97 5.08 -4.49
C THR A 44 -10.20 4.96 -5.81
N ASP A 45 -10.88 5.21 -6.93
CA ASP A 45 -10.22 5.17 -8.25
C ASP A 45 -9.11 6.22 -8.38
N GLU A 46 -9.26 7.38 -7.75
CA GLU A 46 -8.23 8.43 -7.71
C GLU A 46 -6.95 7.94 -7.01
N ASN A 47 -7.08 7.36 -5.81
CA ASN A 47 -5.94 6.81 -5.09
C ASN A 47 -5.32 5.63 -5.82
N ARG A 48 -6.14 4.79 -6.45
CA ARG A 48 -5.67 3.69 -7.31
C ARG A 48 -4.79 4.22 -8.43
N GLU A 49 -5.24 5.26 -9.15
CA GLU A 49 -4.46 5.88 -10.21
C GLU A 49 -3.13 6.43 -9.69
N LEU A 50 -3.15 7.22 -8.62
CA LEU A 50 -1.94 7.80 -8.02
C LEU A 50 -0.96 6.73 -7.52
N LEU A 51 -1.45 5.70 -6.84
CA LEU A 51 -0.61 4.60 -6.33
C LEU A 51 -0.05 3.73 -7.46
N SER A 52 -0.77 3.59 -8.58
CA SER A 52 -0.33 2.75 -9.70
C SER A 52 1.04 3.18 -10.25
N GLU A 53 1.35 4.47 -10.16
CA GLU A 53 2.63 5.05 -10.59
C GLU A 53 3.81 4.62 -9.69
N ASN A 54 3.52 4.15 -8.47
CA ASN A 54 4.53 3.84 -7.43
C ASN A 54 4.35 2.45 -6.79
N LEU A 55 3.58 1.54 -7.42
CA LEU A 55 3.32 0.21 -6.88
C LEU A 55 4.59 -0.61 -6.63
N ASP A 56 5.59 -0.51 -7.51
CA ASP A 56 6.87 -1.21 -7.35
C ASP A 56 7.65 -0.72 -6.13
N TYR A 57 7.59 0.59 -5.86
CA TYR A 57 8.17 1.18 -4.66
C TYR A 57 7.46 0.63 -3.41
N VAL A 58 6.13 0.66 -3.38
CA VAL A 58 5.34 0.12 -2.26
C VAL A 58 5.67 -1.35 -2.02
N LYS A 59 5.70 -2.15 -3.09
CA LYS A 59 6.01 -3.58 -3.05
C LYS A 59 7.39 -3.86 -2.46
N LYS A 60 8.41 -3.16 -2.95
CA LYS A 60 9.80 -3.32 -2.52
C LYS A 60 9.98 -2.95 -1.06
N GLU A 61 9.49 -1.77 -0.67
CA GLU A 61 9.68 -1.24 0.68
C GLU A 61 8.89 -2.03 1.73
N THR A 62 7.80 -2.71 1.36
CA THR A 62 6.98 -3.52 2.27
C THR A 62 7.28 -5.02 2.24
N ARG A 63 8.28 -5.41 1.42
CA ARG A 63 8.64 -6.81 1.15
C ARG A 63 7.47 -7.66 0.63
N ALA A 64 6.52 -7.03 -0.03
CA ALA A 64 5.41 -7.73 -0.64
C ALA A 64 5.85 -8.49 -1.90
N VAL A 65 5.33 -9.69 -2.11
CA VAL A 65 5.49 -10.43 -3.38
C VAL A 65 4.46 -9.98 -4.41
N GLU A 66 3.35 -9.40 -3.95
CA GLU A 66 2.29 -8.84 -4.77
C GLU A 66 1.62 -7.68 -4.02
N VAL A 67 1.32 -6.60 -4.74
CA VAL A 67 0.45 -5.51 -4.29
C VAL A 67 -0.62 -5.36 -5.36
N ARG A 68 -1.89 -5.54 -4.99
CA ARG A 68 -3.01 -5.50 -5.92
C ARG A 68 -4.14 -4.63 -5.40
N PHE A 69 -4.90 -4.05 -6.30
CA PHE A 69 -6.12 -3.32 -5.95
C PHE A 69 -7.33 -4.26 -5.99
N GLY A 70 -8.23 -4.11 -5.04
CA GLY A 70 -9.44 -4.93 -4.93
C GLY A 70 -9.95 -4.97 -3.50
N GLU A 71 -10.92 -5.85 -3.25
CA GLU A 71 -11.44 -6.11 -1.91
C GLU A 71 -10.32 -6.54 -0.96
N ALA A 72 -10.20 -5.90 0.19
CA ALA A 72 -9.14 -6.19 1.15
C ALA A 72 -9.28 -7.61 1.74
N ARG A 73 -8.18 -8.37 1.81
CA ARG A 73 -8.14 -9.79 2.25
C ARG A 73 -7.12 -10.05 3.35
N GLY A 74 -7.30 -11.15 4.09
CA GLY A 74 -6.43 -11.54 5.19
C GLY A 74 -6.66 -10.69 6.44
N TYR A 75 -5.56 -10.18 7.01
CA TYR A 75 -5.66 -9.21 8.09
C TYR A 75 -5.96 -7.83 7.51
N VAL A 76 -7.21 -7.38 7.67
CA VAL A 76 -7.70 -6.13 7.10
C VAL A 76 -7.65 -5.01 8.14
N VAL A 77 -7.06 -3.89 7.77
CA VAL A 77 -7.08 -2.64 8.52
C VAL A 77 -7.80 -1.58 7.71
N GLU A 78 -8.86 -1.03 8.30
CA GLU A 78 -9.51 0.15 7.74
C GLU A 78 -8.66 1.39 8.02
N TRP A 79 -8.54 2.24 7.01
CA TRP A 79 -7.79 3.48 7.08
C TRP A 79 -8.63 4.63 6.52
N PRO A 80 -9.56 5.18 7.34
CA PRO A 80 -10.53 6.17 6.90
C PRO A 80 -9.91 7.49 6.41
N GLU A 81 -8.76 7.89 6.97
CA GLU A 81 -8.10 9.17 6.67
C GLU A 81 -7.68 9.29 5.20
N VAL A 82 -7.33 8.17 4.56
CA VAL A 82 -6.97 8.09 3.14
C VAL A 82 -8.01 7.33 2.31
N GLN A 83 -9.20 7.10 2.87
CA GLN A 83 -10.30 6.37 2.23
C GLN A 83 -9.84 5.02 1.65
N ALA A 84 -9.16 4.21 2.47
CA ALA A 84 -8.65 2.92 2.05
C ALA A 84 -8.86 1.82 3.09
N LYS A 85 -8.78 0.56 2.65
CA LYS A 85 -8.57 -0.62 3.49
C LYS A 85 -7.36 -1.37 2.97
N ILE A 86 -6.52 -1.82 3.88
CA ILE A 86 -5.31 -2.58 3.56
C ILE A 86 -5.49 -3.99 4.12
N GLY A 87 -5.46 -4.97 3.23
CA GLY A 87 -5.41 -6.39 3.56
C GLY A 87 -3.99 -6.92 3.44
N ILE A 88 -3.53 -7.69 4.43
CA ILE A 88 -2.24 -8.39 4.41
C ILE A 88 -2.45 -9.89 4.60
N GLU A 89 -1.86 -10.67 3.70
CA GLU A 89 -1.79 -12.13 3.77
C GLU A 89 -0.31 -12.55 3.79
N LYS A 90 0.13 -13.27 4.82
CA LYS A 90 1.49 -13.83 4.86
C LYS A 90 1.61 -14.94 3.82
N VAL A 91 2.73 -14.98 3.11
CA VAL A 91 3.07 -16.07 2.20
C VAL A 91 4.01 -17.02 2.93
N GLU A 92 3.71 -18.32 2.87
CA GLU A 92 4.54 -19.40 3.41
C GLU A 92 5.77 -19.69 2.54
#